data_AF-A0A077LD19-F1
#
_entry.id   AF-A0A077LD19-F1
#
_cell.length_a   1.000
_cell.length_b   1.000
_cell.length_c   1.000
_cell.angle_alpha   90.00
_cell.angle_beta   90.00
_cell.angle_gamma   90.00
#
_symmetry.space_group_name_H-M   'P 1'
#
loop_
_entity.id
_entity.type
_entity.pdbx_description
1 polymer ?
#
loop_
_entity_poly.entity_id
_entity_poly.type
_entity_poly.pdbx_seq_one_letter_code
_entity_poly.pdbx_strand_id
1 'polypeptide(L)' 'MSRLPRKSAAEQQAALDELNCVHLGPDGCTVYDERPLICRLFGTTPRLPCPNGQRPVEMIHPQTEKQIHAWMAANRQVLV' A
#
# COMPACT_ATOMS: atom_id res chain seq x y z
N MET A 1 12.42 -12.26 -9.33
CA MET A 1 11.17 -12.93 -8.87
C MET A 1 10.69 -12.20 -7.65
N SER A 2 9.59 -11.45 -7.76
CA SER A 2 9.06 -10.69 -6.64
C SER A 2 8.24 -11.59 -5.72
N ARG A 3 8.82 -12.02 -4.60
CA ARG A 3 8.26 -13.03 -3.68
C ARG A 3 7.93 -12.37 -2.34
N LEU A 4 6.67 -12.03 -2.11
CA LEU A 4 6.23 -11.61 -0.77
C LEU A 4 6.29 -12.80 0.19
N PRO A 5 6.81 -12.62 1.41
CA PRO A 5 6.77 -13.66 2.44
C PRO A 5 5.32 -13.92 2.86
N ARG A 6 4.92 -15.19 3.01
CA ARG A 6 3.58 -15.50 3.55
C ARG A 6 3.51 -15.10 5.02
N LYS A 7 2.37 -14.51 5.40
CA LYS A 7 2.02 -14.11 6.76
C LYS A 7 0.86 -14.95 7.26
N SER A 8 0.82 -15.24 8.55
CA SER A 8 -0.27 -15.97 9.17
C SER A 8 -1.57 -15.15 9.17
N ALA A 9 -2.70 -15.83 9.28
CA ALA A 9 -4.00 -15.16 9.41
C ALA A 9 -4.06 -14.26 10.65
N ALA A 10 -3.42 -14.66 11.76
CA ALA A 10 -3.34 -13.86 12.97
C ALA A 10 -2.54 -12.56 12.76
N GLU A 11 -1.39 -12.63 12.09
CA GLU A 11 -0.61 -11.43 11.74
C GLU A 11 -1.41 -10.50 10.81
N GLN A 12 -2.11 -11.06 9.82
CA GLN A 12 -2.95 -10.29 8.90
C GLN A 12 -4.11 -9.59 9.62
N GLN A 13 -4.76 -10.28 10.55
CA GLN A 13 -5.86 -9.71 11.33
C GLN A 13 -5.37 -8.57 12.22
N ALA A 14 -4.29 -8.77 12.97
CA ALA A 14 -3.71 -7.74 13.82
C ALA A 14 -3.32 -6.49 13.01
N ALA A 15 -2.71 -6.69 11.84
CA ALA A 15 -2.36 -5.58 10.94
C ALA A 15 -3.61 -4.83 10.44
N LEU A 16 -4.69 -5.55 10.12
CA LEU A 16 -5.94 -4.95 9.68
C LEU A 16 -6.62 -4.14 10.79
N ASP A 17 -6.63 -4.67 12.02
CA ASP A 17 -7.20 -4.00 13.20
C ASP A 17 -6.48 -2.67 13.48
N GLU A 18 -5.17 -2.62 13.22
CA GLU A 18 -4.34 -1.41 13.34
C GLU A 18 -4.31 -0.54 12.06
N LEU A 19 -5.04 -0.93 11.01
CA LEU A 19 -5.03 -0.28 9.70
C LEU A 19 -3.62 -0.10 9.10
N ASN A 20 -2.73 -1.06 9.33
CA ASN A 20 -1.35 -1.03 8.84
C ASN A 20 -1.06 -2.17 7.84
N CYS A 21 0.14 -2.20 7.28
CA CYS A 21 0.57 -3.26 6.38
C CYS A 21 1.20 -4.40 7.18
N VAL A 22 0.77 -5.65 6.96
CA VAL A 22 1.34 -6.86 7.61
C VAL A 22 2.84 -7.10 7.30
N HIS A 23 3.40 -6.38 6.32
CA HIS A 23 4.82 -6.39 5.96
C HIS A 23 5.57 -5.12 6.40
N LEU A 24 4.95 -4.27 7.22
CA LEU A 24 5.61 -3.13 7.82
C LEU A 24 6.55 -3.65 8.92
N GLY A 25 7.84 -3.38 8.78
CA GLY A 25 8.83 -3.61 9.82
C GLY A 25 8.99 -2.39 10.73
N PRO A 26 9.80 -2.50 11.79
CA PRO A 26 10.01 -1.41 12.76
C PRO A 26 10.55 -0.13 12.12
N ASP A 27 11.40 -0.25 11.09
CA ASP A 27 12.04 0.88 10.41
C ASP A 27 11.37 1.25 9.07
N GLY A 28 10.20 0.67 8.78
CA GLY A 28 9.47 0.93 7.54
C GLY A 28 9.22 -0.33 6.69
N CYS A 29 9.01 -0.15 5.38
CA CYS A 29 8.64 -1.26 4.51
C CYS A 29 9.81 -2.22 4.30
N THR A 30 9.63 -3.50 4.60
CA THR A 30 10.69 -4.52 4.45
C THR A 30 10.54 -5.35 3.17
N VAL A 31 9.52 -5.07 2.37
CA VAL A 31 9.20 -5.84 1.15
C VAL A 31 9.47 -5.06 -0.13
N TYR A 32 9.72 -3.76 -0.06
CA TYR A 32 10.16 -2.99 -1.20
C TYR A 32 11.29 -2.05 -0.78
N ASP A 33 12.41 -2.10 -1.51
CA ASP A 33 13.54 -1.17 -1.28
C ASP A 33 13.10 0.28 -1.52
N GLU A 34 12.31 0.50 -2.55
CA GLU A 34 11.59 1.74 -2.78
C GLU A 34 10.15 1.54 -2.29
N ARG A 35 9.76 2.11 -1.14
CA ARG A 35 8.37 2.02 -0.66
C ARG A 35 7.46 2.32 -1.86
N PRO A 36 6.58 1.40 -2.28
CA PRO A 36 5.94 1.52 -3.57
C PRO A 36 5.01 2.73 -3.55
N LEU A 37 4.94 3.44 -4.67
CA LEU A 37 4.09 4.63 -4.81
C LEU A 37 2.62 4.33 -4.46
N ILE A 38 2.19 3.07 -4.57
CA ILE A 38 0.86 2.60 -4.16
C ILE A 38 0.48 2.92 -2.73
N CYS A 39 1.40 2.79 -1.76
CA CYS A 39 1.08 3.07 -0.37
C CYS A 39 0.73 4.55 -0.15
N ARG A 40 1.07 5.44 -1.10
CA ARG A 40 0.67 6.85 -1.06
C ARG A 40 -0.70 7.12 -1.68
N LEU A 41 -1.28 6.19 -2.45
CA LEU A 41 -2.63 6.38 -2.99
C LEU A 41 -3.71 6.27 -1.90
N PHE A 42 -3.43 5.49 -0.84
CA PHE A 42 -4.37 5.33 0.25
C PHE A 42 -4.63 6.65 0.97
N GLY A 43 -5.90 7.06 1.01
CA GLY A 43 -6.32 8.34 1.57
C GLY A 43 -6.15 9.55 0.65
N THR A 44 -5.57 9.39 -0.54
CA THR A 44 -5.29 10.52 -1.46
C THR A 44 -6.01 10.42 -2.81
N THR A 45 -6.73 9.32 -3.07
CA THR A 45 -7.66 9.19 -4.21
C THR A 45 -9.07 8.86 -3.72
N PRO A 46 -10.14 9.33 -4.42
CA PRO A 46 -11.52 8.94 -4.11
C PRO A 46 -11.78 7.42 -4.14
N ARG A 47 -10.93 6.64 -4.83
CA ARG A 47 -11.09 5.19 -4.97
C ARG A 47 -10.51 4.40 -3.81
N LEU A 48 -9.62 5.01 -3.02
CA LEU A 48 -8.98 4.42 -1.85
C LEU A 48 -9.13 5.38 -0.66
N PRO A 49 -10.36 5.60 -0.16
CA PRO A 49 -10.59 6.55 0.91
C PRO A 49 -9.97 6.09 2.22
N CYS A 50 -9.56 7.04 3.07
CA CYS A 50 -9.16 6.73 4.43
C CYS A 50 -10.39 6.31 5.25
N PRO A 51 -10.35 5.19 6.00
CA PRO A 51 -11.44 4.75 6.85
C PRO A 51 -11.78 5.74 7.99
N ASN A 52 -10.81 6.58 8.38
CA ASN A 52 -11.01 7.63 9.38
C ASN A 52 -11.58 8.93 8.77
N GLY A 53 -11.97 8.93 7.49
CA GLY A 53 -12.48 10.10 6.80
C GLY A 53 -11.44 11.19 6.47
N GLN A 54 -10.17 10.92 6.77
CA GLN A 54 -9.07 11.86 6.52
C GLN A 54 -8.71 11.92 5.04
N ARG A 55 -8.41 13.12 4.54
CA ARG A 55 -7.96 13.36 3.17
C ARG A 55 -7.21 14.69 3.06
N PRO A 56 -6.27 14.83 2.12
CA PRO A 56 -5.68 16.13 1.82
C PRO A 56 -6.73 17.10 1.26
N VAL A 57 -6.43 18.40 1.33
CA VAL A 57 -7.25 19.44 0.69
C VAL A 57 -7.29 19.25 -0.82
N GLU A 58 -6.14 18.93 -1.41
CA GLU A 58 -6.00 18.59 -2.82
C GLU A 58 -5.73 17.09 -2.97
N MET A 59 -6.60 16.42 -3.73
CA MET A 59 -6.45 15.00 -4.05
C MET A 59 -5.41 14.82 -5.15
N ILE A 60 -4.84 13.61 -5.24
CA ILE A 60 -3.87 13.31 -6.29
C ILE A 60 -4.51 13.48 -7.68
N HIS A 61 -3.75 14.03 -8.63
CA HIS A 61 -4.23 14.19 -9.99
C HIS A 61 -4.55 12.82 -10.62
N PRO A 62 -5.68 12.65 -11.35
CA PRO A 62 -6.07 11.35 -11.91
C PRO A 62 -5.03 10.72 -12.85
N GLN A 63 -4.22 11.54 -13.54
CA GLN A 63 -3.13 11.03 -14.37
C GLN A 63 -2.01 10.39 -13.54
N THR A 64 -1.68 10.99 -12.39
CA THR A 64 -0.67 10.46 -11.48
C THR A 64 -1.14 9.15 -10.85
N GLU A 65 -2.42 9.05 -10.48
CA GLU A 65 -3.02 7.79 -10.02
C GLU A 65 -2.85 6.66 -11.08
N LYS A 66 -3.16 6.96 -12.35
CA LYS A 66 -2.96 6.01 -13.47
C LYS A 66 -1.50 5.59 -13.62
N GLN A 67 -0.54 6.53 -13.54
CA GLN A 67 0.88 6.24 -13.64
C GLN A 67 1.36 5.33 -12.51
N ILE A 68 0.89 5.57 -11.29
CA ILE A 68 1.21 4.73 -10.13
C ILE A 68 0.66 3.31 -10.33
N HIS A 69 -0.57 3.16 -10.82
CA HIS A 69 -1.13 1.84 -11.13
C HIS A 69 -0.34 1.10 -12.22
N ALA A 70 0.08 1.78 -13.27
CA ALA A 70 0.92 1.19 -14.32
C ALA A 70 2.27 0.73 -13.77
N TRP A 71 2.92 1.56 -12.95
CA TRP A 71 4.18 1.21 -12.28
C TRP A 71 4.02 0.00 -11.36
N MET A 72 2.92 -0.08 -10.59
CA MET A 72 2.64 -1.26 -9.76
C MET A 72 2.48 -2.52 -10.60
N ALA A 73 1.76 -2.45 -11.73
CA ALA A 73 1.56 -3.63 -12.56
C ALA A 73 2.90 -4.22 -13.02
N ALA A 74 3.91 -3.37 -13.27
CA ALA A 74 5.26 -3.77 -13.65
C ALA A 74 6.14 -4.22 -12.46
N ASN A 75 5.92 -3.68 -11.24
CA ASN A 75 6.87 -3.83 -10.12
C ASN A 75 6.30 -4.54 -8.88
N ARG A 76 5.00 -4.86 -8.85
CA ARG A 76 4.35 -5.46 -7.67
C ARG A 76 5.01 -6.77 -7.27
N GLN A 77 5.17 -6.95 -5.96
CA GLN A 77 5.44 -8.26 -5.41
C GLN A 77 4.15 -9.03 -5.20
N VAL A 78 4.18 -10.34 -5.46
CA VAL A 78 3.02 -11.22 -5.30
C VAL A 78 3.32 -12.27 -4.24
N LEU A 79 2.28 -12.71 -3.53
CA LEU A 79 2.36 -13.94 -2.76
C LEU A 79 2.61 -15.09 -3.74
N VAL A 80 3.51 -15.99 -3.36
CA VAL A 80 3.70 -17.30 -4.01
C VAL A 80 2.88 -18.33 -3.24
#